data_AF-A0AAE1GFF1-F1
#
_entry.id   AF-A0AAE1GFF1-F1
#
_cell.length_a   1.000
_cell.length_b   1.000
_cell.length_c   1.000
_cell.angle_alpha   90.00
_cell.angle_beta   90.00
_cell.angle_gamma   90.00
#
_symmetry.space_group_name_H-M   'P 1'
#
loop_
_entity.id
_entity.type
_entity.pdbx_description
1 polymer ?
#
loop_
_entity_poly.entity_id
_entity_poly.type
_entity_poly.pdbx_seq_one_letter_code
_entity_poly.pdbx_strand_id
1 'polypeptide(L)'
;EISSANFRAREKQIIDEIIGPGNYDKRIRPAGANDTGEREGRSSIVHINIMIRNVQTISDVKMEYSIQITFREQWKDHRLTFDNIGGKYYYSH
;
A
#
# COMPACT_ATOMS: atom_id res chain seq x y z
N GLU A 1 30.92 -8.05 -11.44
CA GLU A 1 30.17 -7.98 -10.17
C GLU A 1 29.45 -6.64 -10.10
N ILE A 2 28.12 -6.63 -9.97
CA ILE A 2 27.37 -5.37 -9.82
C ILE A 2 27.45 -5.00 -8.34
N SER A 3 28.21 -3.94 -8.02
CA SER A 3 28.36 -3.43 -6.64
C SER A 3 27.02 -2.97 -6.07
N SER A 4 26.78 -3.17 -4.77
CA SER A 4 25.56 -2.79 -4.03
C SER A 4 25.16 -1.31 -4.19
N ALA A 5 26.14 -0.44 -4.45
CA ALA A 5 25.92 0.98 -4.74
C ALA A 5 25.10 1.21 -6.03
N ASN A 6 25.27 0.36 -7.05
CA ASN A 6 24.53 0.47 -8.31
C ASN A 6 23.06 0.08 -8.14
N PHE A 7 22.75 -0.85 -7.23
CA PHE A 7 21.37 -1.28 -6.97
C PHE A 7 20.58 -0.18 -6.26
N ARG A 8 21.12 0.44 -5.21
CA ARG A 8 20.46 1.56 -4.51
C ARG A 8 20.22 2.77 -5.42
N ALA A 9 21.19 3.09 -6.28
CA ALA A 9 21.03 4.18 -7.25
C ALA A 9 19.91 3.90 -8.26
N ARG A 10 19.78 2.64 -8.69
CA ARG A 10 18.74 2.21 -9.62
C ARG A 10 17.36 2.11 -8.99
N GLU A 11 17.26 1.59 -7.76
CA GLU A 11 16.01 1.63 -6.97
C GLU A 11 15.53 3.06 -6.78
N LYS A 12 16.43 3.96 -6.37
CA LYS A 12 16.11 5.38 -6.25
C LYS A 12 15.55 5.94 -7.55
N GLN A 13 16.16 5.62 -8.69
CA GLN A 13 15.67 6.07 -10.00
C GLN A 13 14.25 5.55 -10.30
N ILE A 14 13.95 4.29 -9.99
CA ILE A 14 12.61 3.70 -10.20
C ILE A 14 11.57 4.38 -9.29
N ILE A 15 11.93 4.63 -8.03
CA ILE A 15 11.06 5.33 -7.09
C ILE A 15 10.83 6.77 -7.54
N ASP A 16 11.89 7.50 -7.91
CA ASP A 16 11.78 8.87 -8.43
C ASP A 16 10.94 8.94 -9.72
N GLU A 17 10.92 7.89 -10.55
CA GLU A 17 10.07 7.82 -11.74
C GLU A 17 8.58 7.71 -11.37
N ILE A 18 8.25 6.85 -10.41
CA ILE A 18 6.85 6.57 -10.02
C ILE A 18 6.27 7.66 -9.13
N ILE A 19 6.98 8.02 -8.05
CA ILE A 19 6.49 8.94 -7.01
C ILE A 19 7.13 10.32 -7.08
N GLY A 20 7.89 10.60 -8.14
CA GLY A 20 8.52 11.89 -8.36
C GLY A 20 7.53 13.06 -8.52
N PRO A 21 8.04 14.29 -8.43
CA PRO A 21 7.22 15.49 -8.53
C PRO A 21 6.50 15.54 -9.89
N GLY A 22 5.17 15.49 -9.85
CA GLY A 22 4.30 15.57 -11.03
C GLY A 22 3.77 14.24 -11.55
N ASN A 23 4.33 13.10 -11.13
CA ASN A 23 3.96 11.77 -11.64
C ASN A 23 2.95 11.04 -10.75
N TYR A 24 2.93 11.33 -9.44
CA TYR A 24 1.98 10.74 -8.49
C TYR A 24 1.19 11.82 -7.73
N ASP A 25 -0.11 11.89 -7.97
CA ASP A 25 -1.02 12.69 -7.15
C ASP A 25 -1.68 11.83 -6.05
N LYS A 26 -1.18 11.98 -4.83
CA LYS A 26 -1.70 11.31 -3.62
C LYS A 26 -3.12 11.70 -3.26
N ARG A 27 -3.67 12.79 -3.80
CA ARG A 27 -5.06 13.23 -3.54
C ARG A 27 -6.06 12.41 -4.34
N ILE A 28 -5.61 11.73 -5.39
CA ILE A 28 -6.45 10.93 -6.27
C ILE A 28 -6.34 9.46 -5.85
N ARG A 29 -7.49 8.85 -5.56
CA ARG A 29 -7.58 7.42 -5.24
C ARG A 29 -7.29 6.55 -6.49
N PRO A 30 -6.70 5.35 -6.33
CA PRO A 30 -6.53 4.43 -7.44
C PRO A 30 -7.88 3.95 -8.00
N ALA A 31 -7.88 3.62 -9.29
CA ALA A 31 -9.02 3.01 -9.95
C ALA A 31 -9.07 1.49 -9.69
N GLY A 32 -10.29 0.94 -9.64
CA GLY A 32 -10.53 -0.50 -9.50
C GLY A 32 -9.90 -1.34 -10.62
N ALA A 33 -9.71 -2.64 -10.36
CA ALA A 33 -8.96 -3.54 -11.24
C ALA A 33 -9.69 -3.94 -12.54
N ASN A 34 -11.00 -3.69 -12.65
CA ASN A 34 -11.83 -4.09 -13.80
C ASN A 34 -12.49 -2.84 -14.42
N ASP A 35 -11.91 -2.30 -15.49
CA ASP A 35 -12.39 -1.09 -16.18
C ASP A 35 -13.49 -1.36 -17.23
N THR A 36 -14.13 -2.54 -17.18
CA THR A 36 -15.14 -3.00 -18.16
C THR A 36 -16.59 -2.87 -17.70
N GLY A 37 -16.88 -2.15 -16.61
CA GLY A 37 -18.26 -1.98 -16.11
C GLY A 37 -18.65 -0.52 -15.92
N GLU A 38 -19.71 -0.08 -16.60
CA GLU A 38 -20.33 1.22 -16.36
C GLU A 38 -20.73 1.35 -14.88
N ARG A 39 -20.21 2.41 -14.25
CA ARG A 39 -20.47 2.89 -12.87
C ARG A 39 -20.01 2.03 -11.69
N GLU A 40 -19.91 0.70 -11.77
CA GLU A 40 -19.60 -0.16 -10.61
C GLU A 40 -18.15 -0.71 -10.54
N GLY A 41 -17.36 -0.66 -11.62
CA GLY A 41 -16.01 -1.26 -11.69
C GLY A 41 -14.85 -0.42 -11.16
N ARG A 42 -15.09 0.81 -10.71
CA ARG A 42 -14.03 1.83 -10.48
C ARG A 42 -13.51 1.90 -9.04
N SER A 43 -14.06 1.11 -8.12
CA SER A 43 -13.66 1.17 -6.71
C SER A 43 -12.40 0.35 -6.43
N SER A 44 -11.49 0.90 -5.64
CA SER A 44 -10.34 0.15 -5.11
C SER A 44 -10.81 -0.84 -4.06
N ILE A 45 -10.52 -2.12 -4.26
CA ILE A 45 -10.78 -3.17 -3.28
C ILE A 45 -9.70 -3.10 -2.20
N VAL A 46 -10.12 -2.88 -0.96
CA VAL A 46 -9.24 -2.83 0.22
C VAL A 46 -9.46 -4.10 1.04
N HIS A 47 -8.43 -4.91 1.21
CA HIS A 47 -8.47 -6.04 2.14
C HIS A 47 -7.91 -5.61 3.47
N ILE A 48 -8.61 -5.95 4.55
CA ILE A 48 -8.28 -5.54 5.91
C ILE A 48 -7.92 -6.77 6.73
N ASN A 49 -6.88 -6.66 7.56
CA ASN A 49 -6.53 -7.62 8.59
C ASN A 49 -6.41 -6.89 9.94
N ILE A 50 -7.16 -7.39 10.92
CA ILE A 50 -7.14 -6.88 12.28
C ILE A 50 -6.64 -7.98 13.20
N MET A 51 -5.57 -7.69 13.94
CA MET A 51 -5.08 -8.55 15.01
C MET A 51 -5.25 -7.83 16.34
N ILE A 52 -6.10 -8.36 17.22
CA ILE A 52 -6.25 -7.86 18.58
C ILE A 52 -5.03 -8.30 19.38
N ARG A 53 -4.32 -7.33 19.97
CA ARG A 53 -3.14 -7.61 20.80
C ARG A 53 -3.51 -7.69 22.27
N ASN A 54 -4.38 -6.78 22.72
CA ASN A 54 -4.79 -6.69 24.12
C ASN A 54 -6.15 -6.00 24.23
N VAL A 55 -6.97 -6.46 25.17
CA VAL A 55 -8.20 -5.79 25.60
C VAL A 55 -7.95 -5.27 27.01
N GLN A 56 -7.98 -3.95 27.18
CA GLN A 56 -7.49 -3.29 28.40
C GLN A 56 -8.62 -3.04 29.39
N THR A 57 -9.45 -2.03 29.11
CA THR A 57 -10.50 -1.59 30.02
C THR A 57 -11.85 -1.91 29.43
N ILE A 58 -12.71 -2.49 30.27
CA ILE A 58 -14.11 -2.76 29.98
C ILE A 58 -14.91 -2.06 31.07
N SER A 59 -15.72 -1.07 30.70
CA SER A 59 -16.63 -0.41 31.64
C SER A 59 -18.07 -0.57 31.17
N ASP A 60 -18.85 -1.28 31.97
CA ASP A 60 -20.30 -1.46 31.80
C ASP A 60 -21.09 -0.20 32.21
N VAL A 61 -20.58 0.60 33.14
CA VAL A 61 -21.19 1.88 33.53
C VAL A 61 -21.06 2.94 32.44
N LYS A 62 -19.91 3.01 31.76
CA LYS A 62 -19.65 3.99 30.69
C LYS A 62 -19.89 3.46 29.27
N MET A 63 -20.14 2.15 29.13
CA MET A 63 -20.27 1.45 27.84
C MET A 63 -19.06 1.65 26.92
N GLU A 64 -17.86 1.63 27.51
CA GLU A 64 -16.60 1.88 26.81
C GLU A 64 -15.64 0.69 26.88
N TYR A 65 -14.90 0.49 25.79
CA TYR A 65 -13.89 -0.54 25.65
C TYR A 65 -12.59 0.06 25.10
N SER A 66 -11.47 -0.24 25.73
CA SER A 66 -10.14 0.10 25.20
C SER A 66 -9.46 -1.16 24.68
N ILE A 67 -9.02 -1.12 23.41
CA ILE A 67 -8.40 -2.25 22.72
C ILE A 67 -7.14 -1.77 22.02
N GLN A 68 -6.07 -2.57 22.13
CA GLN A 68 -4.86 -2.40 21.34
C GLN A 68 -4.91 -3.34 20.14
N ILE A 69 -4.85 -2.79 18.92
CA ILE A 69 -4.92 -3.56 17.68
C ILE A 69 -3.68 -3.39 16.79
N THR A 70 -3.43 -4.40 15.95
CA THR A 70 -2.67 -4.24 14.70
C THR A 70 -3.69 -4.08 13.59
N PHE A 71 -3.59 -2.98 12.87
CA PHE A 71 -4.37 -2.77 11.67
C PHE A 71 -3.45 -2.91 10.46
N ARG A 72 -3.85 -3.72 9.48
CA ARG A 72 -3.18 -3.84 8.19
C ARG A 72 -4.22 -3.72 7.09
N GLU A 73 -3.88 -2.99 6.06
CA GLU A 73 -4.67 -2.84 4.85
C GLU A 73 -3.79 -3.09 3.63
N GLN A 74 -4.40 -3.64 2.58
CA GLN A 74 -3.77 -3.86 1.28
C GLN A 74 -4.77 -3.51 0.19
N TRP A 75 -4.31 -2.80 -0.82
CA TRP A 75 -5.06 -2.51 -2.05
C TRP A 75 -4.11 -2.51 -3.23
N LYS A 76 -4.66 -2.71 -4.43
CA LYS A 76 -3.89 -2.68 -5.67
C LYS A 76 -3.91 -1.26 -6.25
N ASP A 77 -2.74 -0.64 -6.36
CA ASP A 77 -2.56 0.64 -7.08
C ASP A 77 -1.71 0.40 -8.34
N HIS A 78 -2.35 0.46 -9.52
CA HIS A 78 -1.67 0.26 -10.80
C HIS A 78 -0.63 1.34 -11.10
N ARG A 79 -0.74 2.54 -10.49
CA ARG A 79 0.20 3.64 -10.69
C ARG A 79 1.55 3.38 -10.04
N LEU A 80 1.61 2.46 -9.09
CA LEU A 80 2.85 2.06 -8.40
C LEU A 80 3.55 0.88 -9.07
N THR A 81 3.15 0.51 -10.30
CA THR A 81 3.78 -0.58 -11.04
C THR A 81 5.15 -0.15 -11.56
N PHE A 82 6.19 -0.96 -11.33
CA PHE A 82 7.51 -0.79 -11.91
C PHE A 82 7.95 -2.05 -12.65
N ASP A 83 8.87 -1.88 -13.61
CA ASP A 83 9.50 -3.01 -14.29
C ASP A 83 10.54 -3.68 -13.37
N ASN A 84 10.33 -4.96 -13.11
CA ASN A 84 11.27 -5.77 -12.36
C ASN A 84 12.30 -6.35 -13.31
N ILE A 85 13.37 -5.60 -13.56
CA ILE A 85 14.52 -6.00 -14.40
C ILE A 85 15.07 -7.35 -13.90
N GLY A 86 14.58 -8.45 -14.48
CA GLY A 86 15.03 -9.82 -14.23
C GLY A 86 14.80 -10.36 -12.81
N GLY A 87 13.82 -9.85 -12.05
CA GLY A 87 13.53 -10.36 -10.70
C GLY A 87 14.47 -9.87 -9.61
N LYS A 88 15.20 -8.77 -9.83
CA LYS A 88 16.18 -8.23 -8.86
C LYS A 88 15.63 -7.11 -7.98
N TYR A 89 14.47 -6.57 -8.32
CA TYR A 89 13.80 -5.54 -7.55
C TYR A 89 12.48 -6.12 -7.04
N TYR A 90 12.56 -6.90 -5.96
CA TYR A 90 11.38 -7.33 -5.22
C TYR A 90 11.42 -6.62 -3.88
N TYR A 91 10.42 -5.76 -3.63
CA TYR A 91 9.97 -5.30 -2.32
C TYR A 91 11.06 -4.76 -1.36
N SER A 92 11.15 -3.44 -1.22
CA SER A 92 11.68 -2.84 0.02
C SER A 92 10.63 -3.00 1.11
N HIS A 93 11.03 -3.57 2.24
CA HIS A 93 10.26 -3.71 3.47
C HIS A 93 9.74 -2.37 4.00
#